data_AF-W4UW97-F1
#
_entry.id   AF-W4UW97-F1
#
_cell.length_a   1.000
_cell.length_b   1.000
_cell.length_c   1.000
_cell.angle_alpha   90.00
_cell.angle_beta   90.00
_cell.angle_gamma   90.00
#
_symmetry.space_group_name_H-M   'P 1'
#
loop_
_entity.id
_entity.type
_entity.pdbx_description
1 polymer ?
#
loop_
_entity_poly.entity_id
_entity_poly.type
_entity_poly.pdbx_seq_one_letter_code
_entity_poly.pdbx_strand_id
1 'polypeptide(L)'
;MKKLKYLVYIMLVLQGVISTSCNEWLNLEPNDGVPRDKYWKTKEDVNSAVVGAYISMTNSDLMTRMFLYGEWRADMVTYSPTYINSNIEDVVNGEISADNSFLNWASFYTTINLCNTILKYAPQAQANDKSFSATLLKEYEAQAIAIRSLMYFYLVRSFGDVPLILEAYTNSSQEMSVAKSSQETILNQLVEDLTYAEKYIPYKYSSTDAARNKEDDCLCSEGLVG
;
A
#
# COMPACT_ATOMS: atom_id res chain seq x y z
N MET A 1 -55.61 39.21 28.62
CA MET A 1 -55.42 38.68 27.24
C MET A 1 -54.15 39.17 26.53
N LYS A 2 -53.69 40.42 26.69
CA LYS A 2 -52.46 40.92 26.00
C LYS A 2 -51.16 40.22 26.46
N LYS A 3 -51.05 39.84 27.74
CA LYS A 3 -49.90 39.10 28.28
C LYS A 3 -49.78 37.66 27.75
N LEU A 4 -50.90 37.03 27.37
CA LEU A 4 -50.91 35.69 26.79
C LEU A 4 -50.42 35.70 25.33
N LYS A 5 -50.69 36.77 24.57
CA LYS A 5 -50.17 36.96 23.21
C LYS A 5 -48.64 37.15 23.18
N TYR A 6 -48.08 37.84 24.19
CA TYR A 6 -46.62 37.99 24.33
C TYR A 6 -45.94 36.66 24.69
N LEU A 7 -46.55 35.83 25.54
CA LEU A 7 -46.04 34.49 25.86
C LEU A 7 -46.00 33.57 24.63
N VAL A 8 -47.03 33.61 23.77
CA VAL A 8 -47.04 32.84 22.52
C VAL A 8 -45.97 33.32 21.55
N TYR A 9 -45.73 34.64 21.45
CA TYR A 9 -44.69 35.19 20.58
C TYR A 9 -43.28 34.82 21.07
N ILE A 10 -43.06 34.78 22.38
CA ILE A 10 -41.80 34.33 22.98
C ILE A 10 -41.57 32.83 22.73
N MET A 11 -42.61 32.00 22.84
CA MET A 11 -42.52 30.56 22.52
C MET A 11 -42.18 30.30 21.05
N LEU A 12 -42.75 31.10 20.14
CA LEU A 12 -42.52 30.98 18.70
C LEU A 12 -41.08 31.38 18.31
N VAL A 13 -40.53 32.42 18.95
CA VAL A 13 -39.13 32.84 18.77
C VAL A 13 -38.18 31.80 19.36
N LEU A 14 -38.54 31.20 20.50
CA LEU A 14 -37.72 30.18 21.16
C LEU A 14 -37.62 28.89 20.32
N GLN A 15 -38.68 28.51 19.59
CA GLN A 15 -38.64 27.39 18.64
C GLN A 15 -37.74 27.64 17.42
N GLY A 16 -37.57 28.90 17.00
CA GLY A 16 -36.67 29.26 15.90
C GLY A 16 -35.18 29.06 16.22
N VAL A 17 -34.78 29.18 17.50
CA VAL A 17 -33.38 29.06 17.93
C VAL A 17 -32.92 27.60 18.03
N ILE A 18 -33.85 26.64 18.15
CA ILE A 18 -33.53 25.21 18.29
C ILE A 18 -33.34 24.51 16.94
N SER A 19 -33.57 25.21 15.82
CA SER A 19 -33.50 24.63 14.47
C SER A 19 -32.15 24.84 13.77
N THR A 20 -31.17 25.48 14.41
CA THR A 20 -29.79 25.51 13.91
C THR A 20 -29.08 24.22 14.33
N SER A 21 -29.39 23.13 13.64
CA SER A 21 -28.64 21.88 13.74
C SER A 21 -27.22 22.11 13.21
N CYS A 22 -26.24 22.16 14.11
CA CYS A 22 -24.83 22.11 13.75
C CYS A 22 -24.51 20.73 13.17
N ASN A 23 -24.48 20.63 11.84
CA ASN A 23 -24.10 19.43 11.10
C ASN A 23 -22.59 19.12 11.15
N GLU A 24 -21.76 19.93 11.81
CA GLU A 24 -20.31 19.68 11.89
C GLU A 24 -19.95 18.50 12.82
N TRP A 25 -20.80 18.15 13.79
CA TRP A 25 -20.55 16.99 14.67
C TRP A 25 -20.65 15.65 13.94
N LEU A 26 -21.40 15.59 12.84
CA LEU A 26 -21.59 14.35 12.07
C LEU A 26 -20.54 14.17 10.96
N ASN A 27 -19.73 15.20 10.69
CA ASN A 27 -18.61 15.17 9.75
C ASN A 27 -17.29 15.11 10.53
N LEU A 28 -17.14 14.09 11.37
CA LEU A 28 -15.85 13.80 12.01
C LEU A 28 -14.90 13.28 10.93
N GLU A 29 -13.95 14.13 10.50
CA GLU A 29 -12.80 13.64 9.74
C GLU A 29 -12.00 12.67 10.64
N PRO A 30 -11.38 11.62 10.09
CA PRO A 30 -10.62 10.66 10.89
C PRO A 30 -9.58 11.39 11.75
N ASN A 31 -9.61 11.18 13.07
CA ASN A 31 -8.66 11.80 13.99
C ASN A 31 -7.20 11.35 13.72
N ASP A 32 -7.01 10.22 13.04
CA ASP A 32 -5.72 9.54 12.90
C ASP A 32 -5.25 9.40 11.45
N GLY A 33 -5.55 10.39 10.59
CA GLY A 33 -4.95 10.43 9.24
C GLY A 33 -5.58 11.45 8.29
N VAL A 34 -4.81 11.88 7.30
CA VAL A 34 -5.35 12.69 6.18
C VAL A 34 -6.33 11.81 5.39
N PRO A 35 -7.60 12.24 5.21
CA PRO A 35 -8.54 11.50 4.38
C PRO A 35 -7.93 11.18 3.02
N ARG A 36 -8.09 9.95 2.53
CA ARG A 36 -7.49 9.48 1.26
C ARG A 36 -7.76 10.44 0.11
N ASP A 37 -8.96 11.02 0.06
CA ASP A 37 -9.39 11.98 -0.98
C ASP A 37 -8.65 13.33 -0.90
N LYS A 38 -8.06 13.66 0.25
CA LYS A 38 -7.32 14.90 0.50
C LYS A 38 -5.80 14.72 0.46
N TYR A 39 -5.30 13.49 0.41
CA TYR A 39 -3.87 13.17 0.48
C TYR A 39 -3.14 13.40 -0.85
N TRP A 40 -3.75 13.06 -1.99
CA TRP A 40 -3.06 13.03 -3.29
C TRP A 40 -3.11 14.37 -4.02
N LYS A 41 -2.26 15.33 -3.62
CA LYS A 41 -2.29 16.69 -4.19
C LYS A 41 -1.00 17.12 -4.86
N THR A 42 0.14 16.67 -4.37
CA THR A 42 1.46 17.14 -4.79
C THR A 42 2.35 15.98 -5.22
N LYS A 43 3.43 16.28 -5.95
CA LYS A 43 4.46 15.27 -6.23
C LYS A 43 5.12 14.73 -4.94
N GLU A 44 5.22 15.55 -3.89
CA GLU A 44 5.74 15.14 -2.58
C GLU A 44 4.88 14.03 -1.97
N ASP A 45 3.55 14.16 -2.02
CA ASP A 45 2.63 13.14 -1.50
C ASP A 45 2.79 11.80 -2.24
N VAL A 46 2.93 11.86 -3.57
CA VAL A 46 3.19 10.67 -4.38
C VAL A 46 4.54 10.05 -4.05
N ASN A 47 5.58 10.87 -3.90
CA ASN A 47 6.91 10.40 -3.51
C ASN A 47 6.88 9.69 -2.15
N SER A 48 6.22 10.28 -1.15
CA SER A 48 6.05 9.65 0.17
C SER A 48 5.29 8.33 0.07
N ALA A 49 4.28 8.22 -0.79
CA ALA A 49 3.58 6.95 -1.01
C ALA A 49 4.47 5.89 -1.68
N VAL A 50 5.30 6.27 -2.67
CA VAL A 50 6.28 5.37 -3.30
C VAL A 50 7.31 4.89 -2.28
N VAL A 51 7.84 5.78 -1.44
CA VAL A 51 8.73 5.41 -0.33
C VAL A 51 8.02 4.46 0.63
N GLY A 52 6.74 4.72 0.96
CA GLY A 52 5.92 3.82 1.77
C GLY A 52 5.77 2.42 1.16
N ALA A 53 5.67 2.31 -0.17
CA ALA A 53 5.66 1.02 -0.85
C ALA A 53 7.00 0.29 -0.70
N TYR A 54 8.14 0.98 -0.80
CA TYR A 54 9.46 0.38 -0.51
C TYR A 54 9.59 -0.07 0.96
N ILE A 55 9.16 0.77 1.91
CA ILE A 55 9.18 0.40 3.34
C ILE A 55 8.30 -0.82 3.61
N SER A 56 7.17 -0.96 2.92
CA SER A 56 6.32 -2.14 3.09
C SER A 56 7.03 -3.44 2.69
N MET A 57 8.01 -3.37 1.79
CA MET A 57 8.84 -4.52 1.43
C MET A 57 9.79 -4.97 2.57
N THR A 58 10.15 -4.07 3.48
CA THR A 58 11.01 -4.38 4.64
C THR A 58 10.21 -4.88 5.84
N ASN A 59 8.90 -5.10 5.68
CA ASN A 59 8.08 -5.68 6.73
C ASN A 59 8.60 -7.08 7.09
N SER A 60 8.79 -7.35 8.38
CA SER A 60 9.39 -8.60 8.86
C SER A 60 8.59 -9.85 8.48
N ASP A 61 7.26 -9.78 8.46
CA ASP A 61 6.41 -10.89 8.02
C ASP A 61 6.61 -11.18 6.53
N LEU A 62 6.61 -10.14 5.69
CA LEU A 62 6.85 -10.29 4.25
C LEU A 62 8.24 -10.85 3.95
N MET A 63 9.28 -10.29 4.57
CA MET A 63 10.66 -10.75 4.39
C MET A 63 10.84 -12.20 4.83
N THR A 64 10.25 -12.57 5.99
CA THR A 64 10.28 -13.96 6.49
C THR A 64 9.60 -14.91 5.49
N ARG A 65 8.44 -14.53 4.93
CA ARG A 65 7.75 -15.34 3.92
C ARG A 65 8.54 -15.47 2.62
N MET A 66 9.12 -14.37 2.12
CA MET A 66 9.97 -14.42 0.93
C MET A 66 11.16 -15.35 1.10
N PHE A 67 11.79 -15.31 2.27
CA PHE A 67 12.90 -16.21 2.60
C PHE A 67 12.43 -17.65 2.77
N LEU A 68 11.29 -17.86 3.44
CA LEU A 68 10.69 -19.17 3.65
C LEU A 68 10.33 -19.85 2.32
N TYR A 69 9.67 -19.14 1.40
CA TYR A 69 9.24 -19.69 0.12
C TYR A 69 10.40 -19.96 -0.84
N GLY A 70 11.55 -19.30 -0.62
CA GLY A 70 12.77 -19.47 -1.40
C GLY A 70 13.73 -20.49 -0.80
N GLU A 71 14.51 -20.06 0.19
CA GLU A 71 15.72 -20.76 0.65
C GLU A 71 15.45 -21.82 1.72
N TRP A 72 14.52 -21.60 2.64
CA TRP A 72 14.25 -22.58 3.72
C TRP A 72 13.59 -23.88 3.22
N ARG A 73 12.98 -23.86 2.04
CA ARG A 73 12.52 -25.07 1.36
C ARG A 73 13.63 -25.80 0.60
N ALA A 74 14.81 -25.19 0.48
CA ALA A 74 15.99 -25.82 -0.06
C ALA A 74 16.78 -26.54 1.05
N ASP A 75 17.91 -27.16 0.68
CA ASP A 75 18.71 -28.01 1.55
C ASP A 75 19.89 -27.28 2.24
N MET A 76 20.10 -26.00 1.93
CA MET A 76 21.28 -25.23 2.36
C MET A 76 21.13 -24.54 3.71
N VAL A 77 19.90 -24.39 4.22
CA VAL A 77 19.62 -23.71 5.50
C VAL A 77 18.73 -24.61 6.35
N THR A 78 19.04 -24.72 7.63
CA THR A 78 18.21 -25.47 8.59
C THR A 78 17.77 -24.56 9.74
N TYR A 79 16.68 -24.95 10.38
CA TYR A 79 16.14 -24.23 11.52
C TYR A 79 16.84 -24.64 12.82
N SER A 80 16.87 -23.73 13.79
CA SER A 80 17.28 -24.08 15.15
C SER A 80 16.11 -24.75 15.87
N PRO A 81 16.28 -25.96 16.44
CA PRO A 81 15.21 -26.66 17.16
C PRO A 81 14.69 -25.90 18.38
N THR A 82 15.43 -24.90 18.87
CA THR A 82 15.09 -24.14 20.08
C THR A 82 14.14 -22.97 19.84
N TYR A 83 14.03 -22.47 18.60
CA TYR A 83 13.38 -21.19 18.32
C TYR A 83 12.38 -21.24 17.16
N ILE A 84 11.97 -22.42 16.71
CA ILE A 84 11.14 -22.57 15.51
C ILE A 84 9.64 -22.64 15.83
N ASN A 85 8.85 -22.03 14.96
CA ASN A 85 7.40 -22.21 14.90
C ASN A 85 7.09 -23.51 14.16
N SER A 86 6.18 -24.34 14.67
CA SER A 86 5.79 -25.61 14.02
C SER A 86 5.34 -25.43 12.57
N ASN A 87 4.66 -24.32 12.25
CA ASN A 87 4.25 -24.03 10.87
C ASN A 87 5.44 -23.82 9.91
N ILE A 88 6.58 -23.32 10.41
CA ILE A 88 7.80 -23.19 9.60
C ILE A 88 8.38 -24.58 9.35
N GLU A 89 8.46 -25.40 10.39
CA GLU A 89 8.94 -26.78 10.31
C GLU A 89 8.13 -27.59 9.29
N ASP A 90 6.79 -27.50 9.32
CA ASP A 90 5.90 -28.15 8.36
C ASP A 90 6.23 -27.74 6.90
N VAL A 91 6.55 -26.45 6.68
CA VAL A 91 6.91 -25.94 5.35
C VAL A 91 8.26 -26.44 4.88
N VAL A 92 9.25 -26.50 5.77
CA VAL A 92 10.60 -27.01 5.47
C VAL A 92 10.56 -28.51 5.17
N ASN A 93 9.80 -29.28 5.95
CA ASN A 93 9.68 -30.73 5.81
C ASN A 93 8.71 -31.16 4.68
N GLY A 94 7.98 -30.21 4.10
CA GLY A 94 6.98 -30.49 3.05
C GLY A 94 5.67 -31.09 3.59
N GLU A 95 5.43 -31.02 4.90
CA GLU A 95 4.27 -31.54 5.61
C GLU A 95 3.16 -30.47 5.76
N ILE A 96 2.99 -29.67 4.70
CA ILE A 96 2.17 -28.45 4.75
C ILE A 96 0.68 -28.80 4.76
N SER A 97 0.00 -28.38 5.83
CA SER A 97 -1.46 -28.42 5.94
C SER A 97 -2.11 -27.11 5.48
N ALA A 98 -3.40 -27.15 5.16
CA ALA A 98 -4.14 -25.99 4.63
C ALA A 98 -4.34 -24.86 5.65
N ASP A 99 -4.26 -25.17 6.95
CA ASP A 99 -4.34 -24.23 8.07
C ASP A 99 -3.00 -23.57 8.41
N ASN A 100 -1.92 -23.93 7.69
CA ASN A 100 -0.61 -23.38 7.93
C ASN A 100 -0.58 -21.85 7.71
N SER A 101 -0.21 -21.11 8.75
CA SER A 101 -0.22 -19.64 8.74
C SER A 101 0.72 -19.01 7.70
N PHE A 102 1.71 -19.76 7.21
CA PHE A 102 2.61 -19.33 6.15
C PHE A 102 2.01 -19.49 4.74
N LEU A 103 0.79 -20.00 4.59
CA LEU A 103 0.09 -19.99 3.29
C LEU A 103 -0.72 -18.71 3.06
N ASN A 104 -0.75 -17.80 4.04
CA ASN A 104 -1.45 -16.53 3.94
C ASN A 104 -0.68 -15.53 3.05
N TRP A 105 -1.40 -14.82 2.18
CA TRP A 105 -0.84 -13.85 1.23
C TRP A 105 -1.02 -12.38 1.64
N ALA A 106 -1.57 -12.10 2.82
CA ALA A 106 -2.02 -10.76 3.22
C ALA A 106 -0.91 -9.71 3.13
N SER A 107 0.31 -10.01 3.54
CA SER A 107 1.43 -9.06 3.45
C SER A 107 1.83 -8.73 2.00
N PHE A 108 1.79 -9.72 1.10
CA PHE A 108 1.98 -9.50 -0.33
C PHE A 108 0.87 -8.62 -0.92
N TYR A 109 -0.40 -8.94 -0.65
CA TYR A 109 -1.53 -8.16 -1.18
C TYR A 109 -1.66 -6.77 -0.54
N THR A 110 -1.15 -6.57 0.68
CA THR A 110 -1.02 -5.25 1.29
C THR A 110 -0.08 -4.37 0.48
N THR A 111 1.10 -4.90 0.15
CA THR A 111 2.10 -4.21 -0.69
C THR A 111 1.57 -3.95 -2.11
N ILE A 112 0.93 -4.95 -2.73
CA ILE A 112 0.28 -4.82 -4.04
C ILE A 112 -0.78 -3.72 -4.03
N ASN A 113 -1.60 -3.65 -2.97
CA ASN A 113 -2.64 -2.63 -2.86
C ASN A 113 -2.05 -1.21 -2.70
N LEU A 114 -0.92 -1.06 -2.00
CA LEU A 114 -0.20 0.22 -1.94
C LEU A 114 0.25 0.65 -3.35
N CYS A 115 0.84 -0.25 -4.12
CA CYS A 115 1.22 0.02 -5.51
C CYS A 115 0.01 0.39 -6.38
N ASN A 116 -1.08 -0.37 -6.30
CA ASN A 116 -2.30 -0.06 -7.05
C ASN A 116 -2.89 1.29 -6.65
N THR A 117 -2.80 1.66 -5.36
CA THR A 117 -3.25 2.97 -4.87
C THR A 117 -2.43 4.09 -5.48
N ILE A 118 -1.09 3.96 -5.53
CA ILE A 118 -0.22 4.93 -6.21
C ILE A 118 -0.63 5.08 -7.69
N LEU A 119 -0.80 3.96 -8.41
CA LEU A 119 -1.17 3.97 -9.83
C LEU A 119 -2.53 4.60 -10.10
N LYS A 120 -3.47 4.48 -9.15
CA LYS A 120 -4.80 5.08 -9.25
C LYS A 120 -4.78 6.60 -9.03
N TYR A 121 -4.02 7.08 -8.04
CA TYR A 121 -4.12 8.45 -7.56
C TYR A 121 -2.98 9.39 -8.00
N ALA A 122 -1.80 8.86 -8.37
CA ALA A 122 -0.70 9.68 -8.86
C ALA A 122 -1.07 10.55 -10.09
N PRO A 123 -1.85 10.06 -11.08
CA PRO A 123 -2.32 10.91 -12.18
C PRO A 123 -3.22 12.07 -11.72
N GLN A 124 -3.99 11.86 -10.65
CA GLN A 124 -4.85 12.91 -10.08
C GLN A 124 -4.02 13.99 -9.37
N ALA A 125 -3.00 13.58 -8.60
CA ALA A 125 -2.05 14.50 -7.99
C ALA A 125 -1.32 15.34 -9.07
N GLN A 126 -0.93 14.72 -10.19
CA GLN A 126 -0.29 15.41 -11.31
C GLN A 126 -1.19 16.45 -11.97
N ALA A 127 -2.49 16.20 -12.07
CA ALA A 127 -3.44 17.20 -12.56
C ALA A 127 -3.57 18.42 -11.63
N ASN A 128 -3.32 18.24 -10.33
CA ASN A 128 -3.44 19.28 -9.31
C ASN A 128 -2.15 20.09 -9.11
N ASP A 129 -0.98 19.49 -9.35
CA ASP A 129 0.35 20.11 -9.17
C ASP A 129 1.08 20.29 -10.51
N LYS A 130 1.12 21.54 -11.01
CA LYS A 130 1.83 21.87 -12.26
C LYS A 130 3.34 21.63 -12.19
N SER A 131 3.93 21.54 -11.00
CA SER A 131 5.34 21.23 -10.83
C SER A 131 5.62 19.72 -10.96
N PHE A 132 4.58 18.90 -10.95
CA PHE A 132 4.67 17.46 -11.15
C PHE A 132 4.72 17.16 -12.66
N SER A 133 5.93 16.94 -13.16
CA SER A 133 6.14 16.67 -14.57
C SER A 133 5.58 15.30 -14.98
N ALA A 134 5.16 15.17 -16.23
CA ALA A 134 4.71 13.89 -16.78
C ALA A 134 5.80 12.81 -16.73
N THR A 135 7.07 13.21 -16.89
CA THR A 135 8.22 12.31 -16.76
C THR A 135 8.32 11.76 -15.33
N LEU A 136 8.27 12.62 -14.32
CA LEU A 136 8.36 12.21 -12.92
C LEU A 136 7.16 11.32 -12.53
N LEU A 137 5.96 11.59 -13.06
CA LEU A 137 4.80 10.72 -12.87
C LEU A 137 5.09 9.31 -13.40
N LYS A 138 5.64 9.21 -14.61
CA LYS A 138 6.00 7.93 -15.23
C LYS A 138 7.08 7.19 -14.44
N GLU A 139 8.05 7.90 -13.88
CA GLU A 139 9.07 7.32 -12.99
C GLU A 139 8.45 6.71 -11.72
N TYR A 140 7.49 7.40 -11.09
CA TYR A 140 6.79 6.88 -9.90
C TYR A 140 5.86 5.70 -10.23
N GLU A 141 5.12 5.78 -11.34
CA GLU A 141 4.30 4.66 -11.82
C GLU A 141 5.17 3.42 -12.10
N ALA A 142 6.32 3.59 -12.75
CA ALA A 142 7.23 2.51 -13.07
C ALA A 142 7.81 1.83 -11.82
N GLN A 143 8.18 2.61 -10.79
CA GLN A 143 8.61 2.07 -9.50
C GLN A 143 7.49 1.25 -8.83
N ALA A 144 6.27 1.78 -8.77
CA ALA A 144 5.13 1.08 -8.19
C ALA A 144 4.81 -0.23 -8.95
N ILE A 145 4.86 -0.20 -10.29
CA ILE A 145 4.65 -1.37 -11.15
C ILE A 145 5.74 -2.43 -10.93
N ALA A 146 7.01 -2.02 -10.80
CA ALA A 146 8.11 -2.94 -10.54
C ALA A 146 7.96 -3.65 -9.17
N ILE A 147 7.60 -2.91 -8.12
CA ILE A 147 7.35 -3.47 -6.79
C ILE A 147 6.17 -4.46 -6.85
N ARG A 148 5.04 -4.06 -7.45
CA ARG A 148 3.87 -4.93 -7.64
C ARG A 148 4.23 -6.21 -8.39
N SER A 149 5.01 -6.07 -9.45
CA SER A 149 5.47 -7.19 -10.27
C SER A 149 6.33 -8.16 -9.48
N LEU A 150 7.23 -7.65 -8.64
CA LEU A 150 8.04 -8.47 -7.76
C LEU A 150 7.19 -9.24 -6.74
N MET A 151 6.18 -8.60 -6.14
CA MET A 151 5.28 -9.30 -5.19
C MET A 151 4.54 -10.45 -5.87
N TYR A 152 4.00 -10.21 -7.07
CA TYR A 152 3.35 -11.25 -7.87
C TYR A 152 4.31 -12.34 -8.32
N PHE A 153 5.56 -12.02 -8.65
CA PHE A 153 6.58 -13.00 -8.98
C PHE A 153 6.82 -14.00 -7.83
N TYR A 154 6.91 -13.52 -6.59
CA TYR A 154 7.04 -14.39 -5.42
C TYR A 154 5.80 -15.25 -5.15
N LEU A 155 4.60 -14.71 -5.39
CA LEU A 155 3.37 -15.48 -5.27
C LEU A 155 3.27 -16.58 -6.33
N VAL A 156 3.44 -16.23 -7.61
CA VAL A 156 3.26 -17.18 -8.71
C VAL A 156 4.30 -18.29 -8.69
N ARG A 157 5.56 -18.01 -8.34
CA ARG A 157 6.61 -19.04 -8.26
C ARG A 157 6.39 -20.05 -7.13
N SER A 158 5.62 -19.69 -6.11
CA SER A 158 5.44 -20.50 -4.90
C SER A 158 4.10 -21.21 -4.88
N PHE A 159 3.05 -20.59 -5.43
CA PHE A 159 1.67 -21.07 -5.38
C PHE A 159 1.05 -21.38 -6.75
N GLY A 160 1.68 -20.95 -7.84
CA GLY A 160 1.09 -21.00 -9.18
C GLY A 160 -0.08 -20.02 -9.28
N ASP A 161 -1.30 -20.53 -9.28
CA ASP A 161 -2.51 -19.74 -9.51
C ASP A 161 -2.91 -18.90 -8.28
N VAL A 162 -2.95 -17.58 -8.46
CA VAL A 162 -3.33 -16.60 -7.43
C VAL A 162 -4.24 -15.50 -8.02
N PRO A 163 -5.03 -14.78 -7.20
CA PRO A 163 -5.84 -13.66 -7.69
C PRO A 163 -5.02 -12.50 -8.28
N LEU A 164 -5.24 -12.17 -9.56
CA LEU A 164 -4.62 -11.01 -10.18
C LEU A 164 -5.48 -9.76 -9.93
N ILE A 165 -4.93 -8.80 -9.19
CA ILE A 165 -5.61 -7.60 -8.72
C ILE A 165 -4.76 -6.39 -9.12
N LEU A 166 -5.20 -5.68 -10.15
CA LEU A 166 -4.50 -4.51 -10.68
C LEU A 166 -5.15 -3.18 -10.23
N GLU A 167 -6.34 -3.27 -9.64
CA GLU A 167 -7.10 -2.14 -9.13
C GLU A 167 -6.87 -1.92 -7.64
N ALA A 168 -6.97 -0.67 -7.20
CA ALA A 168 -6.82 -0.32 -5.79
C ALA A 168 -8.11 -0.59 -5.01
N TYR A 169 -7.97 -1.25 -3.87
CA TYR A 169 -9.01 -1.33 -2.84
C TYR A 169 -9.03 -0.02 -2.05
N THR A 170 -10.06 0.78 -2.33
CA THR A 170 -10.24 2.14 -1.83
C THR A 170 -11.46 2.32 -0.94
N ASN A 171 -12.36 1.34 -0.88
CA ASN A 171 -13.50 1.37 0.03
C ASN A 171 -13.83 -0.04 0.55
N SER A 172 -14.56 -0.10 1.66
CA SER A 172 -14.99 -1.36 2.29
C SER A 172 -16.15 -2.05 1.57
N SER A 173 -16.74 -1.41 0.56
CA SER A 173 -17.84 -1.99 -0.24
C SER A 173 -17.37 -2.70 -1.51
N GLN A 174 -16.08 -2.64 -1.84
CA GLN A 174 -15.51 -3.36 -2.98
C GLN A 174 -15.50 -4.86 -2.73
N GLU A 175 -15.90 -5.64 -3.73
CA GLU A 175 -15.88 -7.09 -3.68
C GLU A 175 -14.43 -7.59 -3.53
N MET A 176 -14.18 -8.33 -2.44
CA MET A 176 -12.85 -8.84 -2.11
C MET A 176 -12.62 -10.27 -2.63
N SER A 177 -13.66 -10.90 -3.18
CA SER A 177 -13.60 -12.26 -3.72
C SER A 177 -13.22 -12.24 -5.20
N VAL A 178 -11.92 -12.24 -5.46
CA VAL A 178 -11.39 -12.32 -6.83
C VAL A 178 -10.96 -13.76 -7.11
N ALA A 179 -11.46 -14.32 -8.21
CA ALA A 179 -11.07 -15.66 -8.64
C ALA A 179 -9.57 -15.72 -8.97
N LYS A 180 -8.97 -16.90 -8.76
CA LYS A 180 -7.57 -17.12 -9.13
C LYS A 180 -7.39 -16.95 -10.64
N SER A 181 -6.32 -16.26 -11.02
CA SER A 181 -5.83 -16.23 -12.40
C SER A 181 -4.75 -17.29 -12.58
N SER A 182 -4.61 -17.80 -13.79
CA SER A 182 -3.60 -18.81 -14.09
C SER A 182 -2.19 -18.23 -13.93
N GLN A 183 -1.22 -19.09 -13.57
CA GLN A 183 0.20 -18.73 -13.56
C GLN A 183 0.65 -18.08 -14.88
N GLU A 184 0.21 -18.60 -16.02
CA GLU A 184 0.56 -18.04 -17.34
C GLU A 184 0.02 -16.61 -17.51
N THR A 185 -1.24 -16.37 -17.13
CA THR A 185 -1.84 -15.03 -17.16
C THR A 185 -1.05 -14.04 -16.30
N ILE A 186 -0.65 -14.45 -15.10
CA ILE A 186 0.12 -13.60 -14.20
C ILE A 186 1.49 -13.30 -14.79
N LEU A 187 2.22 -14.31 -15.28
CA LEU A 187 3.54 -14.13 -15.88
C LEU A 187 3.50 -13.21 -17.10
N ASN A 188 2.47 -13.33 -17.95
CA ASN A 188 2.28 -12.42 -19.08
C ASN A 188 2.06 -10.97 -18.62
N GLN A 189 1.24 -10.75 -17.59
CA GLN A 189 1.07 -9.42 -17.00
C GLN A 189 2.39 -8.87 -16.44
N LEU A 190 3.21 -9.72 -15.80
CA LEU A 190 4.52 -9.30 -15.29
C LEU A 190 5.47 -8.85 -16.40
N VAL A 191 5.47 -9.55 -17.54
CA VAL A 191 6.30 -9.16 -18.68
C VAL A 191 5.86 -7.80 -19.23
N GLU A 192 4.55 -7.57 -19.37
CA GLU A 192 4.01 -6.28 -19.82
C GLU A 192 4.37 -5.15 -18.84
N ASP A 193 4.13 -5.37 -17.55
CA ASP A 193 4.40 -4.44 -16.46
C ASP A 193 5.89 -4.05 -16.42
N LEU A 194 6.79 -5.04 -16.46
CA LEU A 194 8.24 -4.80 -16.39
C LEU A 194 8.79 -4.17 -17.68
N THR A 195 8.24 -4.51 -18.85
CA THR A 195 8.59 -3.87 -20.13
C THR A 195 8.16 -2.40 -20.16
N TYR A 196 7.04 -2.07 -19.51
CA TYR A 196 6.66 -0.67 -19.30
C TYR A 196 7.61 0.01 -18.33
N ALA A 197 7.87 -0.60 -17.17
CA ALA A 197 8.69 -0.01 -16.11
C ALA A 197 10.12 0.28 -16.56
N GLU A 198 10.74 -0.62 -17.34
CA GLU A 198 12.10 -0.44 -17.89
C GLU A 198 12.27 0.88 -18.66
N LYS A 199 11.24 1.32 -19.38
CA LYS A 199 11.30 2.54 -20.20
C LYS A 199 11.38 3.83 -19.37
N TYR A 200 10.96 3.77 -18.11
CA TYR A 200 10.75 4.95 -17.27
C TYR A 200 11.47 4.90 -15.93
N ILE A 201 12.10 3.78 -15.55
CA ILE A 201 12.94 3.73 -14.35
C ILE A 201 14.20 4.58 -14.59
N PRO A 202 14.55 5.51 -13.67
CA PRO A 202 15.75 6.31 -13.80
C PRO A 202 17.00 5.45 -13.62
N TYR A 203 17.88 5.41 -14.63
CA TYR A 203 19.15 4.67 -14.59
C TYR A 203 20.14 5.25 -13.56
N LYS A 204 20.02 6.53 -13.25
CA LYS A 204 20.79 7.24 -12.21
C LYS A 204 19.88 8.25 -11.54
N TYR A 205 19.77 8.16 -10.22
CA TYR A 205 19.28 9.27 -9.42
C TYR A 205 20.32 10.39 -9.47
N SER A 206 19.90 11.64 -9.70
CA SER A 206 20.83 12.76 -9.69
C SER A 206 21.38 12.95 -8.25
N SER A 207 22.56 13.56 -8.10
CA SER A 207 23.15 13.82 -6.79
C SER A 207 22.24 14.66 -5.86
N THR A 208 21.29 15.38 -6.44
CA THR A 208 20.26 16.17 -5.74
C THR A 208 19.14 15.31 -5.17
N ASP A 209 18.76 14.22 -5.85
CA ASP A 209 17.75 13.27 -5.37
C ASP A 209 18.32 12.35 -4.28
N ALA A 210 19.61 12.00 -4.40
CA ALA A 210 20.36 11.33 -3.34
C ALA A 210 20.52 12.22 -2.09
N ALA A 211 20.58 13.55 -2.24
CA ALA A 211 20.58 14.49 -1.12
C ALA A 211 19.20 14.61 -0.47
N ARG A 212 18.12 14.59 -1.28
CA ARG A 212 16.73 14.58 -0.80
C ARG A 212 16.41 13.34 0.05
N ASN A 213 17.03 12.19 -0.25
CA ASN A 213 16.93 10.99 0.59
C ASN A 213 17.91 10.98 1.78
N LYS A 214 18.95 11.83 1.79
CA LYS A 214 19.94 11.89 2.88
C LYS A 214 19.56 12.81 4.03
N GLU A 215 18.67 13.78 3.82
CA GLU A 215 18.19 14.64 4.92
C GLU A 215 17.35 13.85 5.94
N ASP A 216 16.72 12.74 5.51
CA ASP A 216 15.98 11.83 6.39
C ASP A 216 16.82 10.63 6.89
N ASP A 217 18.01 10.41 6.31
CA ASP A 217 18.91 9.28 6.60
C ASP A 217 19.95 9.65 7.67
N CYS A 218 19.49 10.26 8.75
CA CYS A 218 20.29 10.31 9.97
C CYS A 218 20.24 8.93 10.64
N LEU A 219 21.34 8.15 10.53
CA LEU A 219 21.92 7.27 11.59
C LEU A 219 22.47 5.88 11.16
N CYS A 220 22.66 5.52 9.88
CA CYS A 220 23.15 4.15 9.58
C CYS A 220 24.35 3.96 8.65
N SER A 221 25.04 5.00 8.14
CA SER A 221 26.11 4.79 7.15
C SER A 221 27.55 5.15 7.55
N GLU A 222 27.87 5.46 8.81
CA GLU A 222 29.28 5.74 9.22
C GLU A 222 30.04 4.50 9.73
N GLY A 223 29.75 3.31 9.18
CA GLY A 223 30.16 2.07 9.84
C GLY A 223 31.07 1.09 9.09
N LEU A 224 31.41 1.26 7.82
CA LEU A 224 32.13 0.19 7.08
C LEU A 224 33.10 0.69 5.99
N VAL A 225 34.06 1.55 6.36
CA VAL A 225 35.36 1.56 5.69
C VAL A 225 36.45 1.75 6.74
N GLY A 226 37.01 0.63 7.19
CA GLY A 226 38.17 0.53 8.07
C GLY A 226 38.73 -0.88 8.02
#